data_AF-A0A954A201-F1
#
_entry.id   AF-A0A954A201-F1
#
_cell.length_a   1.000
_cell.length_b   1.000
_cell.length_c   1.000
_cell.angle_alpha   90.00
_cell.angle_beta   90.00
_cell.angle_gamma   90.00
#
_symmetry.space_group_name_H-M   'P 1'
#
loop_
_entity.id
_entity.type
_entity.pdbx_description
1 polymer ?
#
loop_
_entity_poly.entity_id
_entity_poly.type
_entity_poly.pdbx_seq_one_letter_code
_entity_poly.pdbx_strand_id
1 'polypeptide(L)'
;MEQVRGSRSRLVALVLVLASAGAELWADEAPGPVKVFILAGQSNMQGHAHVRTLEALALDPESASIATELCDASGRPRVCDDVWISSLSSGGVRTGRLTAGFGADENKIGPEFAFGVTARKRLGVPIVIIKAAWGGKSLHTDFRPPSAGPYIFTEAQKSRIEKRGDDPDEARAEKERATGLYYRRMVEHVRSVLADLSALVPGYDATRGYELAGFVWFQGWNDMVDGDAYPLRDEVGGYDAYSVVLTHFIDDVRRDLSAPELPFVIGVMGVGGPTTQFGPDEQRSRAVQQRFRDAMAAPASDPRFAGTVTAVRTEAFWDIELGRLWTRDQKLRRALEERREKGEISRAEEEAQLEEARAAAFAPRERTLLEKGVSNAEYHYLGSAKILSKIGRAFAEPL
;
A
#
# COMPACT_ATOMS: atom_id res chain seq x y z
N MET A 1 62.32 -31.55 75.36
CA MET A 1 61.43 -31.42 74.19
C MET A 1 61.00 -29.97 74.08
N GLU A 2 61.24 -29.40 72.88
CA GLU A 2 60.65 -28.19 72.26
C GLU A 2 60.66 -26.86 73.05
N GLN A 3 61.59 -25.94 72.76
CA GLN A 3 61.61 -24.94 71.65
C GLN A 3 60.57 -23.80 71.74
N VAL A 4 60.95 -22.79 72.52
CA VAL A 4 61.12 -21.36 72.18
C VAL A 4 60.18 -20.71 71.15
N ARG A 5 59.40 -19.76 71.66
CA ARG A 5 58.66 -18.70 70.96
C ARG A 5 59.59 -17.73 70.21
N GLY A 6 59.18 -17.30 69.01
CA GLY A 6 59.79 -16.20 68.27
C GLY A 6 58.74 -15.32 67.57
N SER A 7 58.82 -14.02 67.86
CA SER A 7 57.90 -12.92 67.54
C SER A 7 57.49 -12.71 66.07
N ARG A 8 56.32 -12.07 65.93
CA ARG A 8 55.62 -11.64 64.71
C ARG A 8 56.36 -10.51 63.97
N SER A 9 56.42 -10.61 62.65
CA SER A 9 56.68 -9.49 61.73
C SER A 9 55.40 -9.16 60.96
N ARG A 10 54.97 -7.90 61.01
CA ARG A 10 53.84 -7.37 60.23
C ARG A 10 54.33 -7.07 58.81
N LEU A 11 53.70 -7.69 57.81
CA LEU A 11 53.82 -7.28 56.41
C LEU A 11 52.50 -6.61 56.00
N VAL A 12 52.57 -5.33 55.66
CA VAL A 12 51.47 -4.56 55.06
C VAL A 12 51.44 -4.90 53.57
N ALA A 13 50.39 -5.59 53.11
CA ALA A 13 50.17 -5.84 51.69
C ALA A 13 49.36 -4.68 51.10
N LEU A 14 50.00 -3.90 50.23
CA LEU A 14 49.35 -2.86 49.42
C LEU A 14 48.60 -3.55 48.27
N VAL A 15 47.26 -3.57 48.33
CA VAL A 15 46.42 -4.05 47.24
C VAL A 15 46.25 -2.93 46.22
N LEU A 16 46.96 -3.02 45.09
CA LEU A 16 46.70 -2.21 43.90
C LEU A 16 45.46 -2.77 43.20
N VAL A 17 44.32 -2.09 43.36
CA VAL A 17 43.13 -2.30 42.52
C VAL A 17 43.40 -1.62 41.19
N LEU A 18 43.82 -2.40 40.19
CA LEU A 18 43.79 -1.98 38.79
C LEU A 18 42.32 -1.95 38.35
N ALA A 19 41.74 -0.76 38.32
CA ALA A 19 40.50 -0.52 37.61
C ALA A 19 40.79 -0.64 36.10
N SER A 20 40.59 -1.84 35.54
CA SER A 20 40.46 -1.98 34.09
C SER A 20 39.13 -1.34 33.70
N ALA A 21 39.20 -0.10 33.22
CA ALA A 21 38.14 0.49 32.42
C ALA A 21 38.00 -0.39 31.17
N GLY A 22 37.05 -1.34 31.23
CA GLY A 22 36.59 -2.06 30.06
C GLY A 22 35.94 -1.03 29.15
N ALA A 23 36.67 -0.57 28.15
CA ALA A 23 36.04 -0.08 26.95
C ALA A 23 35.33 -1.29 26.36
N GLU A 24 34.01 -1.37 26.54
CA GLU A 24 33.17 -2.14 25.65
C GLU A 24 33.39 -1.57 24.25
N LEU A 25 34.32 -2.20 23.52
CA LEU A 25 34.34 -2.13 22.08
C LEU A 25 33.02 -2.74 21.63
N TRP A 26 32.01 -1.90 21.44
CA TRP A 26 30.96 -2.22 20.48
C TRP A 26 31.67 -2.38 19.15
N ALA A 27 31.96 -3.64 18.80
CA ALA A 27 32.28 -3.96 17.43
C ALA A 27 31.08 -3.45 16.61
N ASP A 28 31.33 -2.43 15.80
CA ASP A 28 30.39 -1.94 14.81
C ASP A 28 30.18 -3.12 13.85
N GLU A 29 29.17 -3.93 14.15
CA GLU A 29 28.85 -5.12 13.37
C GLU A 29 28.61 -4.64 11.95
N ALA A 30 29.44 -5.09 11.00
CA ALA A 30 29.35 -4.64 9.62
C ALA A 30 27.89 -4.76 9.17
N PRO A 31 27.24 -3.67 8.71
CA PRO A 31 25.79 -3.69 8.63
C PRO A 31 25.31 -4.81 7.68
N GLY A 32 24.17 -5.42 7.94
CA GLY A 32 23.68 -6.58 7.16
C GLY A 32 23.33 -6.25 5.69
N PRO A 33 22.81 -7.21 4.90
CA PRO A 33 22.35 -6.93 3.53
C PRO A 33 21.31 -5.80 3.49
N VAL A 34 21.25 -5.05 2.39
CA VAL A 34 20.20 -4.03 2.20
C VAL A 34 18.83 -4.72 2.12
N LYS A 35 17.87 -4.28 2.92
CA LYS A 35 16.49 -4.80 2.89
C LYS A 35 15.73 -4.16 1.74
N VAL A 36 15.17 -4.98 0.86
CA VAL A 36 14.41 -4.55 -0.31
C VAL A 36 12.96 -5.00 -0.19
N PHE A 37 12.04 -4.05 -0.35
CA PHE A 37 10.60 -4.29 -0.33
C PHE A 37 10.01 -4.00 -1.70
N ILE A 38 9.13 -4.87 -2.17
CA ILE A 38 8.43 -4.70 -3.44
C ILE A 38 6.99 -4.28 -3.16
N LEU A 39 6.54 -3.17 -3.73
CA LEU A 39 5.17 -2.67 -3.61
C LEU A 39 4.52 -2.70 -4.99
N ALA A 40 3.46 -3.49 -5.16
CA ALA A 40 2.79 -3.64 -6.46
C ALA A 40 1.28 -3.60 -6.35
N GLY A 41 0.62 -3.16 -7.42
CA GLY A 41 -0.83 -3.16 -7.49
C GLY A 41 -1.40 -2.12 -8.44
N GLN A 42 -2.63 -1.66 -8.14
CA GLN A 42 -3.31 -0.67 -8.96
C GLN A 42 -3.20 0.76 -8.41
N SER A 43 -4.10 1.66 -8.81
CA SER A 43 -4.23 3.05 -8.34
C SER A 43 -4.02 3.23 -6.82
N ASN A 44 -4.58 2.37 -5.97
CA ASN A 44 -4.45 2.53 -4.52
C ASN A 44 -3.03 2.23 -3.99
N MET A 45 -2.27 1.35 -4.65
CA MET A 45 -0.82 1.20 -4.44
C MET A 45 -0.05 2.35 -5.09
N GLN A 46 -0.48 2.78 -6.28
CA GLN A 46 0.14 3.89 -7.00
C GLN A 46 0.13 5.15 -6.15
N GLY A 47 -0.99 5.45 -5.48
CA GLY A 47 -1.16 6.53 -4.52
C GLY A 47 -1.91 7.72 -5.09
N HIS A 48 -3.14 7.94 -4.62
CA HIS A 48 -4.00 9.05 -5.06
C HIS A 48 -4.32 10.07 -3.97
N ALA A 49 -3.67 9.98 -2.81
CA ALA A 49 -3.82 10.99 -1.78
C ALA A 49 -2.97 12.21 -2.09
N HIS A 50 -3.60 13.38 -2.20
CA HIS A 50 -2.87 14.62 -2.45
C HIS A 50 -2.15 15.05 -1.18
N VAL A 51 -0.93 15.61 -1.31
CA VAL A 51 -0.10 16.05 -0.16
C VAL A 51 -0.80 17.05 0.75
N ARG A 52 -1.69 17.89 0.18
CA ARG A 52 -2.56 18.81 0.95
C ARG A 52 -3.42 18.11 2.02
N THR A 53 -3.62 16.80 1.90
CA THR A 53 -4.41 16.03 2.86
C THR A 53 -3.60 15.47 4.04
N LEU A 54 -2.28 15.65 4.05
CA LEU A 54 -1.42 15.24 5.18
C LEU A 54 -1.81 15.92 6.49
N GLU A 55 -2.32 17.16 6.43
CA GLU A 55 -2.78 17.89 7.61
C GLU A 55 -3.90 17.14 8.36
N ALA A 56 -4.75 16.38 7.66
CA ALA A 56 -5.80 15.60 8.29
C ALA A 56 -5.28 14.50 9.24
N LEU A 57 -4.03 14.05 9.10
CA LEU A 57 -3.40 13.12 10.04
C LEU A 57 -3.30 13.73 11.45
N ALA A 58 -2.99 15.03 11.55
CA ALA A 58 -2.81 15.73 12.82
C ALA A 58 -4.13 16.12 13.50
N LEU A 59 -5.24 16.16 12.74
CA LEU A 59 -6.57 16.48 13.25
C LEU A 59 -7.23 15.31 14.01
N ASP A 60 -6.67 14.10 13.87
CA ASP A 60 -7.16 12.88 14.50
C ASP A 60 -6.08 12.34 15.47
N PRO A 61 -6.37 12.27 16.79
CA PRO A 61 -5.43 11.77 17.78
C PRO A 61 -4.85 10.39 17.46
N GLU A 62 -5.60 9.51 16.79
CA GLU A 62 -5.12 8.16 16.44
C GLU A 62 -4.05 8.17 15.35
N SER A 63 -4.03 9.19 14.49
CA SER A 63 -3.04 9.32 13.42
C SER A 63 -2.02 10.45 13.64
N ALA A 64 -2.13 11.19 14.74
CA ALA A 64 -1.23 12.29 15.06
C ALA A 64 0.23 11.82 15.13
N SER A 65 0.51 10.61 15.62
CA SER A 65 1.87 10.05 15.63
C SER A 65 2.40 9.78 14.22
N ILE A 66 1.54 9.43 13.27
CA ILE A 66 1.92 9.23 11.87
C ILE A 66 2.25 10.60 11.25
N ALA A 67 1.50 11.65 11.59
CA ALA A 67 1.78 13.00 11.12
C ALA A 67 3.19 13.47 11.49
N THR A 68 3.63 13.23 12.73
CA THR A 68 4.97 13.66 13.20
C THR A 68 6.11 12.88 12.56
N GLU A 69 5.86 11.64 12.16
CA GLU A 69 6.80 10.79 11.44
C GLU A 69 6.91 11.16 9.95
N LEU A 70 5.81 11.56 9.31
CA LEU A 70 5.77 11.88 7.88
C LEU A 70 6.09 13.35 7.55
N CYS A 71 5.78 14.26 8.46
CA CYS A 71 5.90 15.70 8.23
C CYS A 71 6.90 16.38 9.17
N ASP A 72 7.59 17.39 8.64
CA ASP A 72 8.47 18.27 9.41
C ASP A 72 7.67 19.18 10.37
N ALA A 73 8.37 19.97 11.18
CA ALA A 73 7.73 20.88 12.13
C ALA A 73 6.85 21.96 11.46
N SER A 74 7.00 22.18 10.15
CA SER A 74 6.16 23.08 9.35
C SER A 74 4.98 22.37 8.66
N GLY A 75 4.81 21.07 8.88
CA GLY A 75 3.75 20.26 8.27
C GLY A 75 4.04 19.80 6.85
N ARG A 76 5.26 20.01 6.33
CA ARG A 76 5.65 19.58 4.98
C ARG A 76 6.18 18.14 5.00
N PRO A 77 6.00 17.35 3.92
CA PRO A 77 6.56 16.01 3.82
C PRO A 77 8.06 15.98 4.09
N ARG A 78 8.51 15.05 4.94
CA ARG A 78 9.94 14.81 5.19
C ARG A 78 10.56 14.01 4.05
N VAL A 79 11.87 14.22 3.85
CA VAL A 79 12.72 13.30 3.11
C VAL A 79 13.30 12.28 4.08
N CYS A 80 13.17 10.99 3.76
CA CYS A 80 13.72 9.90 4.56
C CYS A 80 15.15 9.59 4.10
N ASP A 81 16.15 9.85 4.96
CA ASP A 81 17.56 9.73 4.56
C ASP A 81 18.01 8.29 4.28
N ASP A 82 17.45 7.32 5.01
CA ASP A 82 17.81 5.90 4.95
C ASP A 82 16.78 5.04 4.19
N VAL A 83 15.94 5.67 3.36
CA VAL A 83 14.94 4.96 2.56
C VAL A 83 15.03 5.45 1.13
N TRP A 84 15.35 4.56 0.20
CA TRP A 84 15.34 4.86 -1.23
C TRP A 84 14.18 4.17 -1.92
N ILE A 85 13.72 4.75 -3.02
CA ILE A 85 12.62 4.21 -3.79
C ILE A 85 12.92 4.29 -5.28
N SER A 86 12.53 3.25 -6.01
CA SER A 86 12.40 3.23 -7.47
C SER A 86 10.98 2.85 -7.84
N SER A 87 10.21 3.82 -8.33
CA SER A 87 8.78 3.70 -8.59
C SER A 87 8.46 3.76 -10.07
N LEU A 88 8.04 2.64 -10.65
CA LEU A 88 7.52 2.54 -12.01
C LEU A 88 6.00 2.74 -12.04
N SER A 89 5.55 3.62 -12.91
CA SER A 89 4.15 4.00 -13.12
C SER A 89 3.88 4.33 -14.59
N SER A 90 2.68 4.80 -14.94
CA SER A 90 2.34 5.20 -16.32
C SER A 90 3.22 6.34 -16.85
N GLY A 91 3.74 7.18 -15.97
CA GLY A 91 4.66 8.28 -16.32
C GLY A 91 6.13 7.88 -16.41
N GLY A 92 6.46 6.58 -16.38
CA GLY A 92 7.83 6.09 -16.34
C GLY A 92 8.35 5.81 -14.92
N VAL A 93 9.67 5.72 -14.80
CA VAL A 93 10.36 5.46 -13.53
C VAL A 93 10.71 6.77 -12.84
N ARG A 94 10.43 6.87 -11.54
CA ARG A 94 10.95 7.92 -10.65
C ARG A 94 11.80 7.28 -9.55
N THR A 95 12.95 7.86 -9.25
CA THR A 95 13.86 7.37 -8.22
C THR A 95 14.25 8.47 -7.24
N GLY A 96 14.69 8.09 -6.04
CA GLY A 96 15.25 9.03 -5.07
C GLY A 96 15.13 8.54 -3.63
N ARG A 97 15.43 9.43 -2.68
CA ARG A 97 15.05 9.23 -1.28
C ARG A 97 13.55 9.32 -1.14
N LEU A 98 12.99 8.49 -0.27
CA LEU A 98 11.55 8.47 -0.02
C LEU A 98 11.09 9.81 0.55
N THR A 99 10.06 10.36 -0.06
CA THR A 99 9.32 11.56 0.36
C THR A 99 7.94 11.50 -0.31
N ALA A 100 7.14 12.57 -0.22
CA ALA A 100 5.98 12.71 -1.09
C ALA A 100 6.36 12.84 -2.57
N GLY A 101 5.42 12.56 -3.48
CA GLY A 101 5.60 12.70 -4.93
C GLY A 101 5.95 11.41 -5.67
N PHE A 102 6.03 10.29 -4.94
CA PHE A 102 6.04 8.95 -5.52
C PHE A 102 4.64 8.37 -5.73
N GLY A 103 3.58 9.17 -5.56
CA GLY A 103 2.21 8.83 -5.91
C GLY A 103 1.95 8.79 -7.43
N ALA A 104 0.67 8.83 -7.82
CA ALA A 104 0.24 8.91 -9.22
C ALA A 104 0.84 10.13 -9.95
N ASP A 105 1.09 11.22 -9.23
CA ASP A 105 1.87 12.38 -9.69
C ASP A 105 2.74 12.92 -8.53
N GLU A 106 3.51 13.97 -8.81
CA GLU A 106 4.44 14.60 -7.88
C GLU A 106 3.79 15.29 -6.67
N ASN A 107 2.46 15.51 -6.71
CA ASN A 107 1.69 16.09 -5.61
C ASN A 107 0.93 15.03 -4.82
N LYS A 108 1.19 13.74 -5.06
CA LYS A 108 0.48 12.63 -4.43
C LYS A 108 1.40 11.68 -3.69
N ILE A 109 0.81 10.99 -2.74
CA ILE A 109 1.40 9.88 -1.99
C ILE A 109 0.51 8.65 -2.11
N GLY A 110 1.14 7.49 -2.01
CA GLY A 110 0.47 6.23 -1.73
C GLY A 110 0.86 5.67 -0.37
N PRO A 111 0.57 4.38 -0.13
CA PRO A 111 0.98 3.71 1.09
C PRO A 111 2.50 3.62 1.24
N GLU A 112 3.29 3.81 0.17
CA GLU A 112 4.76 3.69 0.21
C GLU A 112 5.40 4.64 1.23
N PHE A 113 4.81 5.81 1.46
CA PHE A 113 5.44 6.82 2.30
C PHE A 113 5.42 6.39 3.77
N ALA A 114 4.23 6.06 4.29
CA ALA A 114 4.09 5.54 5.65
C ALA A 114 4.69 4.14 5.81
N PHE A 115 4.61 3.31 4.76
CA PHE A 115 5.27 2.00 4.74
C PHE A 115 6.77 2.14 4.98
N GLY A 116 7.46 2.96 4.17
CA GLY A 116 8.91 3.08 4.25
C GLY A 116 9.41 3.67 5.57
N VAL A 117 8.72 4.68 6.10
CA VAL A 117 9.03 5.25 7.42
C VAL A 117 8.85 4.21 8.53
N THR A 118 7.75 3.45 8.48
CA THR A 118 7.46 2.40 9.48
C THR A 118 8.47 1.25 9.39
N ALA A 119 8.73 0.73 8.18
CA ALA A 119 9.63 -0.38 7.94
C ALA A 119 11.07 -0.03 8.38
N ARG A 120 11.60 1.14 7.97
CA ARG A 120 12.91 1.61 8.42
C ARG A 120 12.94 1.68 9.94
N LYS A 121 11.97 2.35 10.57
CA LYS A 121 11.95 2.53 12.02
C LYS A 121 12.00 1.20 12.79
N ARG A 122 11.29 0.18 12.30
CA ARG A 122 11.27 -1.16 12.91
C ARG A 122 12.57 -1.92 12.72
N LEU A 123 13.14 -1.86 11.52
CA LEU A 123 14.33 -2.66 11.17
C LEU A 123 15.64 -2.02 11.63
N GLY A 124 15.66 -0.69 11.84
CA GLY A 124 16.86 0.04 12.25
C GLY A 124 17.96 0.11 11.19
N VAL A 125 17.72 -0.42 9.98
CA VAL A 125 18.67 -0.45 8.86
C VAL A 125 18.12 0.31 7.66
N PRO A 126 18.99 0.74 6.72
CA PRO A 126 18.54 1.36 5.48
C PRO A 126 17.76 0.37 4.60
N ILE A 127 16.74 0.86 3.91
CA ILE A 127 15.87 0.02 3.06
C ILE A 127 15.67 0.60 1.66
N VAL A 128 15.32 -0.26 0.72
CA VAL A 128 14.92 0.10 -0.65
C VAL A 128 13.49 -0.34 -0.90
N ILE A 129 12.70 0.54 -1.50
CA ILE A 129 11.35 0.24 -2.01
C ILE A 129 11.43 0.17 -3.54
N ILE A 130 11.03 -0.96 -4.12
CA ILE A 130 10.79 -1.08 -5.55
C ILE A 130 9.28 -1.09 -5.76
N LYS A 131 8.74 -0.02 -6.32
CA LYS A 131 7.30 0.12 -6.55
C LYS A 131 6.95 -0.05 -8.02
N ALA A 132 5.91 -0.81 -8.32
CA ALA A 132 5.38 -1.00 -9.67
C ALA A 132 3.84 -0.99 -9.62
N ALA A 133 3.22 0.15 -9.95
CA ALA A 133 1.77 0.30 -9.80
C ALA A 133 1.14 1.21 -10.84
N TRP A 134 -0.06 0.86 -11.29
CA TRP A 134 -0.77 1.57 -12.37
C TRP A 134 -2.28 1.62 -12.12
N GLY A 135 -2.90 2.75 -12.45
CA GLY A 135 -4.36 2.85 -12.42
C GLY A 135 -5.05 1.89 -13.40
N GLY A 136 -6.23 1.39 -13.01
CA GLY A 136 -7.11 0.64 -13.90
C GLY A 136 -6.67 -0.77 -14.26
N LYS A 137 -5.81 -1.40 -13.45
CA LYS A 137 -5.25 -2.73 -13.73
C LYS A 137 -5.89 -3.82 -12.89
N SER A 138 -6.11 -4.97 -13.53
CA SER A 138 -6.72 -6.14 -12.91
C SER A 138 -5.75 -7.30 -12.72
N LEU A 139 -6.06 -8.17 -11.76
CA LEU A 139 -5.36 -9.44 -11.60
C LEU A 139 -5.80 -10.45 -12.67
N HIS A 140 -7.09 -10.49 -13.02
CA HIS A 140 -7.58 -11.44 -14.02
C HIS A 140 -6.92 -11.27 -15.40
N THR A 141 -6.43 -10.07 -15.76
CA THR A 141 -5.78 -9.79 -17.06
C THR A 141 -4.38 -9.20 -16.92
N ASP A 142 -4.24 -7.96 -16.44
CA ASP A 142 -3.00 -7.20 -16.57
C ASP A 142 -1.84 -7.80 -15.78
N PHE A 143 -2.12 -8.21 -14.54
CA PHE A 143 -1.19 -8.85 -13.63
C PHE A 143 -1.33 -10.38 -13.62
N ARG A 144 -2.06 -10.96 -14.57
CA ARG A 144 -2.26 -12.41 -14.62
C ARG A 144 -0.91 -13.12 -14.73
N PRO A 145 -0.54 -13.96 -13.76
CA PRO A 145 0.74 -14.64 -13.73
C PRO A 145 0.78 -15.80 -14.75
N PRO A 146 1.96 -16.15 -15.29
CA PRO A 146 2.11 -17.24 -16.27
C PRO A 146 1.42 -18.56 -15.88
N SER A 147 1.55 -19.01 -14.63
CA SER A 147 0.98 -20.29 -14.17
C SER A 147 -0.54 -20.31 -14.10
N ALA A 148 -1.20 -19.15 -14.14
CA ALA A 148 -2.66 -19.07 -14.27
C ALA A 148 -3.15 -19.30 -15.71
N GLY A 149 -2.23 -19.43 -16.68
CA GLY A 149 -2.57 -19.55 -18.11
C GLY A 149 -3.15 -18.28 -18.71
N PRO A 150 -3.60 -18.30 -19.98
CA PRO A 150 -4.22 -17.15 -20.62
C PRO A 150 -5.56 -16.79 -19.97
N TYR A 151 -6.04 -15.55 -20.17
CA TYR A 151 -7.40 -15.20 -19.81
C TYR A 151 -8.40 -15.94 -20.70
N ILE A 152 -9.44 -16.50 -20.10
CA ILE A 152 -10.51 -17.21 -20.80
C ILE A 152 -11.78 -16.37 -20.76
N PHE A 153 -12.34 -16.06 -21.93
CA PHE A 153 -13.60 -15.33 -22.04
C PHE A 153 -14.79 -16.15 -21.53
N THR A 154 -15.70 -15.49 -20.81
CA THR A 154 -16.99 -16.05 -20.45
C THR A 154 -17.93 -16.12 -21.66
N GLU A 155 -18.94 -16.99 -21.62
CA GLU A 155 -19.94 -17.09 -22.69
C GLU A 155 -20.67 -15.76 -22.92
N ALA A 156 -20.92 -15.00 -21.86
CA ALA A 156 -21.53 -13.68 -21.95
C ALA A 156 -20.64 -12.65 -22.67
N GLN A 157 -19.31 -12.76 -22.55
CA GLN A 157 -18.37 -11.91 -23.28
C GLN A 157 -18.31 -12.31 -24.75
N LYS A 158 -18.22 -13.62 -25.05
CA LYS A 158 -18.26 -14.13 -26.44
C LYS A 158 -19.52 -13.66 -27.16
N SER A 159 -20.69 -13.84 -26.54
CA SER A 159 -21.97 -13.37 -27.11
C SER A 159 -22.01 -11.86 -27.35
N ARG A 160 -21.33 -11.05 -26.52
CA ARG A 160 -21.27 -9.59 -26.71
C ARG A 160 -20.34 -9.17 -27.83
N ILE A 161 -19.20 -9.82 -27.98
CA ILE A 161 -18.28 -9.64 -29.12
C ILE A 161 -19.05 -9.89 -30.42
N GLU A 162 -19.76 -11.02 -30.50
CA GLU A 162 -20.61 -11.37 -31.64
C GLU A 162 -21.71 -10.33 -31.89
N LYS A 163 -22.45 -9.91 -30.85
CA LYS A 163 -23.53 -8.93 -30.99
C LYS A 163 -23.07 -7.53 -31.39
N ARG A 164 -21.85 -7.15 -31.03
CA ARG A 164 -21.24 -5.88 -31.46
C ARG A 164 -20.75 -5.92 -32.90
N GLY A 165 -20.64 -7.12 -33.49
CA GLY A 165 -20.00 -7.31 -34.79
C GLY A 165 -18.48 -7.16 -34.74
N ASP A 166 -17.88 -7.31 -33.56
CA ASP A 166 -16.42 -7.33 -33.43
C ASP A 166 -15.88 -8.69 -33.92
N ASP A 167 -14.65 -8.73 -34.46
CA ASP A 167 -13.99 -9.97 -34.83
C ASP A 167 -13.56 -10.77 -33.57
N PRO A 168 -14.07 -12.00 -33.35
CA PRO A 168 -13.72 -12.82 -32.20
C PRO A 168 -12.23 -13.18 -32.11
N ASP A 169 -11.55 -13.34 -33.24
CA ASP A 169 -10.13 -13.70 -33.27
C ASP A 169 -9.27 -12.48 -32.94
N GLU A 170 -9.65 -11.29 -33.41
CA GLU A 170 -8.99 -10.04 -33.03
C GLU A 170 -9.16 -9.75 -31.53
N ALA A 171 -10.39 -9.89 -31.01
CA ALA A 171 -10.67 -9.71 -29.58
C ALA A 171 -9.88 -10.69 -28.71
N ARG A 172 -9.73 -11.95 -29.16
CA ARG A 172 -8.87 -12.94 -28.51
C ARG A 172 -7.41 -12.51 -28.52
N ALA A 173 -6.88 -12.14 -29.67
CA ALA A 173 -5.48 -11.77 -29.81
C ALA A 173 -5.14 -10.51 -28.98
N GLU A 174 -6.05 -9.53 -28.91
CA GLU A 174 -5.89 -8.36 -28.04
C GLU A 174 -5.82 -8.77 -26.56
N LYS A 175 -6.73 -9.64 -26.12
CA LYS A 175 -6.76 -10.10 -24.73
C LYS A 175 -5.52 -10.92 -24.37
N GLU A 176 -5.05 -11.75 -25.28
CA GLU A 176 -3.80 -12.51 -25.11
C GLU A 176 -2.59 -11.57 -24.97
N ARG A 177 -2.48 -10.53 -25.81
CA ARG A 177 -1.40 -9.51 -25.69
C ARG A 177 -1.46 -8.76 -24.37
N ALA A 178 -2.65 -8.42 -23.90
CA ALA A 178 -2.84 -7.73 -22.63
C ALA A 178 -2.53 -8.62 -21.41
N THR A 179 -2.71 -9.94 -21.55
CA THR A 179 -2.58 -10.89 -20.44
C THR A 179 -1.14 -10.92 -19.89
N GLY A 180 -1.01 -10.63 -18.61
CA GLY A 180 0.25 -10.63 -17.86
C GLY A 180 1.25 -9.55 -18.27
N LEU A 181 0.86 -8.57 -19.08
CA LEU A 181 1.77 -7.51 -19.53
C LEU A 181 2.35 -6.72 -18.35
N TYR A 182 1.53 -6.39 -17.36
CA TYR A 182 1.96 -5.62 -16.20
C TYR A 182 2.64 -6.48 -15.13
N TYR A 183 2.32 -7.78 -15.07
CA TYR A 183 3.12 -8.75 -14.34
C TYR A 183 4.57 -8.77 -14.86
N ARG A 184 4.76 -8.93 -16.17
CA ARG A 184 6.09 -8.94 -16.80
C ARG A 184 6.86 -7.64 -16.55
N ARG A 185 6.22 -6.49 -16.75
CA ARG A 185 6.83 -5.17 -16.48
C ARG A 185 7.23 -4.98 -15.02
N MET A 186 6.42 -5.45 -14.08
CA MET A 186 6.75 -5.41 -12.65
C MET A 186 8.01 -6.24 -12.37
N VAL A 187 8.07 -7.50 -12.83
CA VAL A 187 9.22 -8.38 -12.61
C VAL A 187 10.49 -7.83 -13.29
N GLU A 188 10.37 -7.30 -14.51
CA GLU A 188 11.46 -6.64 -15.24
C GLU A 188 12.00 -5.43 -14.47
N HIS A 189 11.12 -4.57 -13.94
CA HIS A 189 11.52 -3.41 -13.12
C HIS A 189 12.25 -3.84 -11.85
N VAL A 190 11.72 -4.84 -11.14
CA VAL A 190 12.36 -5.40 -9.94
C VAL A 190 13.77 -5.91 -10.28
N ARG A 191 13.91 -6.75 -11.30
CA ARG A 191 15.21 -7.27 -11.72
C ARG A 191 16.18 -6.16 -12.14
N SER A 192 15.69 -5.14 -12.85
CA SER A 192 16.51 -4.01 -13.27
C SER A 192 17.08 -3.22 -12.10
N VAL A 193 16.28 -2.96 -11.06
CA VAL A 193 16.75 -2.22 -9.88
C VAL A 193 17.71 -3.07 -9.04
N LEU A 194 17.41 -4.36 -8.85
CA LEU A 194 18.28 -5.27 -8.10
C LEU A 194 19.64 -5.48 -8.78
N ALA A 195 19.70 -5.41 -10.10
CA ALA A 195 20.95 -5.54 -10.87
C ALA A 195 21.88 -4.32 -10.71
N ASP A 196 21.37 -3.14 -10.34
CA ASP A 196 22.15 -1.92 -10.15
C ASP A 196 21.66 -1.09 -8.96
N LEU A 197 21.72 -1.68 -7.77
CA LEU A 197 21.37 -0.99 -6.52
C LEU A 197 22.32 0.18 -6.23
N SER A 198 23.56 0.15 -6.74
CA SER A 198 24.53 1.24 -6.59
C SER A 198 24.07 2.55 -7.23
N ALA A 199 23.30 2.50 -8.31
CA ALA A 199 22.72 3.70 -8.91
C ALA A 199 21.65 4.37 -8.03
N LEU A 200 21.03 3.61 -7.13
CA LEU A 200 19.95 4.09 -6.27
C LEU A 200 20.43 4.42 -4.85
N VAL A 201 21.32 3.60 -4.27
CA VAL A 201 21.76 3.68 -2.88
C VAL A 201 23.23 4.12 -2.83
N PRO A 202 23.52 5.37 -2.43
CA PRO A 202 24.89 5.85 -2.30
C PRO A 202 25.69 5.00 -1.31
N GLY A 203 26.87 4.54 -1.73
CA GLY A 203 27.73 3.70 -0.89
C GLY A 203 27.28 2.25 -0.77
N TYR A 204 26.39 1.77 -1.65
CA TYR A 204 26.03 0.35 -1.71
C TYR A 204 27.27 -0.53 -1.90
N ASP A 205 27.42 -1.50 -1.01
CA ASP A 205 28.46 -2.51 -1.05
C ASP A 205 27.89 -3.82 -1.61
N ALA A 206 28.24 -4.13 -2.86
CA ALA A 206 27.77 -5.33 -3.53
C ALA A 206 28.23 -6.63 -2.86
N THR A 207 29.29 -6.60 -2.03
CA THR A 207 29.74 -7.79 -1.29
C THR A 207 28.80 -8.16 -0.15
N ARG A 208 28.03 -7.19 0.37
CA ARG A 208 26.98 -7.40 1.38
C ARG A 208 25.66 -7.83 0.77
N GLY A 209 25.44 -7.52 -0.50
CA GLY A 209 24.25 -7.91 -1.25
C GLY A 209 22.96 -7.27 -0.72
N TYR A 210 21.84 -7.89 -1.09
CA TYR A 210 20.51 -7.48 -0.69
C TYR A 210 19.66 -8.68 -0.26
N GLU A 211 18.58 -8.40 0.46
CA GLU A 211 17.57 -9.36 0.82
C GLU A 211 16.19 -8.83 0.39
N LEU A 212 15.43 -9.66 -0.33
CA LEU A 212 14.01 -9.37 -0.58
C LEU A 212 13.22 -9.63 0.70
N ALA A 213 12.99 -8.57 1.47
CA ALA A 213 12.42 -8.61 2.81
C ALA A 213 10.88 -8.67 2.81
N GLY A 214 10.24 -8.33 1.70
CA GLY A 214 8.81 -8.51 1.57
C GLY A 214 8.22 -7.97 0.28
N PHE A 215 7.00 -8.43 -0.02
CA PHE A 215 6.19 -7.99 -1.13
C PHE A 215 4.83 -7.54 -0.60
N VAL A 216 4.36 -6.38 -1.05
CA VAL A 216 3.02 -5.86 -0.74
C VAL A 216 2.21 -5.80 -2.02
N TRP A 217 1.13 -6.57 -2.07
CA TRP A 217 0.14 -6.55 -3.14
C TRP A 217 -1.08 -5.72 -2.71
N PHE A 218 -1.33 -4.59 -3.38
CA PHE A 218 -2.51 -3.77 -3.11
C PHE A 218 -3.27 -3.42 -4.40
N GLN A 219 -4.14 -4.36 -4.77
CA GLN A 219 -5.01 -4.31 -5.94
C GLN A 219 -6.37 -4.89 -5.59
N GLY A 220 -7.41 -4.62 -6.37
CA GLY A 220 -8.62 -5.44 -6.30
C GLY A 220 -9.87 -4.78 -6.85
N TRP A 221 -9.95 -3.45 -6.80
CA TRP A 221 -11.15 -2.71 -7.21
C TRP A 221 -11.61 -3.07 -8.63
N ASN A 222 -10.68 -3.20 -9.57
CA ASN A 222 -11.01 -3.51 -10.96
C ASN A 222 -11.53 -4.93 -11.16
N ASP A 223 -11.04 -5.91 -10.39
CA ASP A 223 -11.60 -7.27 -10.41
C ASP A 223 -12.98 -7.29 -9.74
N MET A 224 -13.16 -6.56 -8.64
CA MET A 224 -14.45 -6.49 -7.95
C MET A 224 -15.56 -5.94 -8.85
N VAL A 225 -15.31 -4.82 -9.55
CA VAL A 225 -16.33 -4.15 -10.36
C VAL A 225 -16.55 -4.80 -11.72
N ASP A 226 -15.66 -5.70 -12.17
CA ASP A 226 -15.81 -6.42 -13.44
C ASP A 226 -16.80 -7.59 -13.30
N GLY A 227 -18.08 -7.31 -13.59
CA GLY A 227 -19.12 -8.34 -13.60
C GLY A 227 -19.03 -9.30 -14.80
N ASP A 228 -18.16 -9.03 -15.78
CA ASP A 228 -18.00 -9.88 -16.95
C ASP A 228 -16.99 -10.99 -16.69
N ALA A 229 -15.91 -10.64 -15.98
CA ALA A 229 -14.94 -11.59 -15.46
C ALA A 229 -15.51 -12.40 -14.28
N TYR A 230 -16.39 -11.79 -13.48
CA TYR A 230 -17.00 -12.40 -12.29
C TYR A 230 -18.54 -12.31 -12.34
N PRO A 231 -19.22 -13.10 -13.18
CA PRO A 231 -20.66 -13.03 -13.39
C PRO A 231 -21.50 -13.43 -12.17
N LEU A 232 -20.93 -14.24 -11.26
CA LEU A 232 -21.57 -14.72 -10.04
C LEU A 232 -21.09 -13.97 -8.79
N ARG A 233 -20.57 -12.74 -8.95
CA ARG A 233 -19.92 -11.97 -7.87
C ARG A 233 -20.78 -11.69 -6.63
N ASP A 234 -22.09 -11.80 -6.76
CA ASP A 234 -23.06 -11.71 -5.68
C ASP A 234 -23.53 -13.07 -5.16
N GLU A 235 -22.78 -14.14 -5.44
CA GLU A 235 -22.95 -15.49 -4.91
C GLU A 235 -21.71 -15.96 -4.14
N VAL A 236 -21.88 -16.90 -3.21
CA VAL A 236 -20.75 -17.52 -2.50
C VAL A 236 -19.87 -18.24 -3.52
N GLY A 237 -18.55 -18.01 -3.45
CA GLY A 237 -17.59 -18.56 -4.43
C GLY A 237 -17.49 -17.75 -5.73
N GLY A 238 -18.28 -16.69 -5.90
CA GLY A 238 -18.29 -15.86 -7.11
C GLY A 238 -16.96 -15.20 -7.51
N TYR A 239 -16.00 -15.18 -6.57
CA TYR A 239 -14.66 -14.64 -6.77
C TYR A 239 -13.55 -15.68 -6.55
N ASP A 240 -13.84 -16.98 -6.48
CA ASP A 240 -12.82 -18.02 -6.26
C ASP A 240 -11.72 -18.00 -7.31
N ALA A 241 -12.06 -17.62 -8.55
CA ALA A 241 -11.09 -17.41 -9.61
C ALA A 241 -10.03 -16.33 -9.26
N TYR A 242 -10.40 -15.29 -8.51
CA TYR A 242 -9.44 -14.29 -8.01
C TYR A 242 -8.46 -14.94 -7.03
N SER A 243 -8.95 -15.73 -6.07
CA SER A 243 -8.11 -16.42 -5.09
C SER A 243 -7.13 -17.38 -5.76
N VAL A 244 -7.59 -18.17 -6.73
CA VAL A 244 -6.74 -19.10 -7.50
C VAL A 244 -5.65 -18.34 -8.25
N VAL A 245 -6.01 -17.26 -8.95
CA VAL A 245 -5.03 -16.47 -9.71
C VAL A 245 -4.04 -15.76 -8.79
N LEU A 246 -4.49 -15.26 -7.63
CA LEU A 246 -3.61 -14.61 -6.65
C LEU A 246 -2.62 -15.60 -6.03
N THR A 247 -3.04 -16.83 -5.78
CA THR A 247 -2.16 -17.92 -5.36
C THR A 247 -1.07 -18.19 -6.40
N HIS A 248 -1.44 -18.32 -7.68
CA HIS A 248 -0.45 -18.44 -8.76
C HIS A 248 0.46 -17.22 -8.85
N PHE A 249 -0.05 -16.02 -8.56
CA PHE A 249 0.74 -14.79 -8.61
C PHE A 249 1.83 -14.81 -7.54
N ILE A 250 1.51 -15.22 -6.32
CA ILE A 250 2.48 -15.36 -5.23
C ILE A 250 3.55 -16.40 -5.60
N ASP A 251 3.14 -17.59 -6.06
CA ASP A 251 4.06 -18.66 -6.47
C ASP A 251 4.99 -18.20 -7.62
N ASP A 252 4.43 -17.50 -8.61
CA ASP A 252 5.18 -17.04 -9.78
C ASP A 252 6.16 -15.90 -9.44
N VAL A 253 5.75 -14.93 -8.60
CA VAL A 253 6.67 -13.88 -8.13
C VAL A 253 7.84 -14.51 -7.38
N ARG A 254 7.58 -15.45 -6.47
CA ARG A 254 8.63 -16.16 -5.72
C ARG A 254 9.59 -16.90 -6.64
N ARG A 255 9.07 -17.62 -7.63
CA ARG A 255 9.90 -18.33 -8.62
C ARG A 255 10.72 -17.36 -9.46
N ASP A 256 10.08 -16.35 -10.04
CA ASP A 256 10.73 -15.44 -10.99
C ASP A 256 11.77 -14.53 -10.31
N LEU A 257 11.63 -14.27 -9.01
CA LEU A 257 12.61 -13.55 -8.20
C LEU A 257 13.56 -14.49 -7.43
N SER A 258 13.45 -15.81 -7.62
CA SER A 258 14.25 -16.82 -6.92
C SER A 258 14.23 -16.66 -5.38
N ALA A 259 13.06 -16.30 -4.84
CA ALA A 259 12.83 -16.04 -3.43
C ALA A 259 11.67 -16.90 -2.90
N PRO A 260 11.87 -18.21 -2.67
CA PRO A 260 10.78 -19.16 -2.35
C PRO A 260 10.04 -18.86 -1.04
N GLU A 261 10.69 -18.17 -0.10
CA GLU A 261 10.11 -17.79 1.20
C GLU A 261 9.77 -16.30 1.29
N LEU A 262 9.77 -15.56 0.17
CA LEU A 262 9.50 -14.11 0.16
C LEU A 262 8.21 -13.80 0.93
N PRO A 263 8.30 -13.03 2.03
CA PRO A 263 7.12 -12.63 2.78
C PRO A 263 6.19 -11.80 1.91
N PHE A 264 4.89 -12.04 2.02
CA PHE A 264 3.86 -11.42 1.20
C PHE A 264 2.77 -10.81 2.08
N VAL A 265 2.40 -9.57 1.77
CA VAL A 265 1.27 -8.88 2.36
C VAL A 265 0.22 -8.67 1.29
N ILE A 266 -0.96 -9.24 1.50
CA ILE A 266 -2.14 -9.00 0.68
C ILE A 266 -2.94 -7.88 1.33
N GLY A 267 -2.92 -6.70 0.71
CA GLY A 267 -3.80 -5.59 1.08
C GLY A 267 -5.23 -5.86 0.62
N VAL A 268 -6.06 -6.41 1.50
CA VAL A 268 -7.47 -6.68 1.24
C VAL A 268 -8.22 -5.35 1.15
N MET A 269 -8.88 -5.09 0.03
CA MET A 269 -9.53 -3.82 -0.27
C MET A 269 -10.57 -3.42 0.79
N GLY A 270 -10.45 -2.21 1.32
CA GLY A 270 -11.27 -1.69 2.42
C GLY A 270 -12.11 -0.46 2.10
N VAL A 271 -12.33 -0.14 0.81
CA VAL A 271 -13.13 1.02 0.39
C VAL A 271 -14.53 0.95 1.00
N GLY A 272 -14.99 2.03 1.62
CA GLY A 272 -16.27 2.09 2.33
C GLY A 272 -16.23 1.60 3.79
N GLY A 273 -15.12 1.01 4.23
CA GLY A 273 -14.98 0.49 5.59
C GLY A 273 -15.69 -0.85 5.80
N PRO A 274 -15.87 -1.29 7.06
CA PRO A 274 -16.44 -2.60 7.37
C PRO A 274 -17.86 -2.73 6.82
N THR A 275 -18.13 -3.79 6.05
CA THR A 275 -19.43 -3.99 5.41
C THR A 275 -20.58 -4.11 6.42
N THR A 276 -20.28 -4.46 7.67
CA THR A 276 -21.25 -4.49 8.77
C THR A 276 -21.85 -3.12 9.07
N GLN A 277 -21.14 -2.03 8.77
CA GLN A 277 -21.57 -0.64 9.00
C GLN A 277 -22.32 -0.02 7.81
N PHE A 278 -22.50 -0.75 6.71
CA PHE A 278 -23.19 -0.25 5.52
C PHE A 278 -24.68 -0.01 5.80
N GLY A 279 -25.22 1.08 5.27
CA GLY A 279 -26.62 1.44 5.40
C GLY A 279 -27.57 0.63 4.50
N PRO A 280 -28.88 0.89 4.58
CA PRO A 280 -29.89 0.23 3.75
C PRO A 280 -29.65 0.36 2.24
N ASP A 281 -29.13 1.51 1.80
CA ASP A 281 -28.91 1.81 0.37
C ASP A 281 -27.73 1.02 -0.23
N GLU A 282 -26.93 0.37 0.60
CA GLU A 282 -25.67 -0.28 0.21
C GLU A 282 -25.76 -1.82 0.25
N GLN A 283 -26.96 -2.39 0.45
CA GLN A 283 -27.14 -3.84 0.66
C GLN A 283 -26.60 -4.72 -0.48
N ARG A 284 -26.82 -4.33 -1.74
CA ARG A 284 -26.28 -5.10 -2.88
C ARG A 284 -24.75 -5.02 -2.92
N SER A 285 -24.19 -3.84 -2.68
CA SER A 285 -22.75 -3.61 -2.61
C SER A 285 -22.10 -4.35 -1.44
N ARG A 286 -22.80 -4.48 -0.29
CA ARG A 286 -22.34 -5.20 0.90
C ARG A 286 -21.91 -6.62 0.54
N ALA A 287 -22.78 -7.35 -0.16
CA ALA A 287 -22.56 -8.76 -0.45
C ALA A 287 -21.42 -8.96 -1.48
N VAL A 288 -21.36 -8.12 -2.51
CA VAL A 288 -20.27 -8.11 -3.50
C VAL A 288 -18.93 -7.78 -2.85
N GLN A 289 -18.86 -6.70 -2.07
CA GLN A 289 -17.62 -6.26 -1.42
C GLN A 289 -17.12 -7.29 -0.40
N GLN A 290 -18.00 -7.83 0.46
CA GLN A 290 -17.58 -8.78 1.47
C GLN A 290 -17.01 -10.05 0.83
N ARG A 291 -17.69 -10.61 -0.17
CA ARG A 291 -17.23 -11.80 -0.87
C ARG A 291 -15.90 -11.57 -1.59
N PHE A 292 -15.74 -10.40 -2.21
CA PHE A 292 -14.46 -10.07 -2.84
C PHE A 292 -13.34 -9.96 -1.80
N ARG A 293 -13.58 -9.30 -0.66
CA ARG A 293 -12.61 -9.20 0.44
C ARG A 293 -12.19 -10.58 0.97
N ASP A 294 -13.14 -11.49 1.10
CA ASP A 294 -12.86 -12.85 1.54
C ASP A 294 -12.06 -13.65 0.49
N ALA A 295 -12.38 -13.49 -0.80
CA ALA A 295 -11.59 -14.08 -1.88
C ALA A 295 -10.16 -13.53 -1.95
N MET A 296 -9.97 -12.23 -1.70
CA MET A 296 -8.63 -11.63 -1.59
C MET A 296 -7.83 -12.21 -0.42
N ALA A 297 -8.49 -12.44 0.73
CA ALA A 297 -7.83 -12.94 1.95
C ALA A 297 -7.53 -14.44 1.90
N ALA A 298 -8.29 -15.21 1.11
CA ALA A 298 -8.24 -16.67 1.09
C ALA A 298 -6.84 -17.26 0.89
N PRO A 299 -5.96 -16.75 -0.01
CA PRO A 299 -4.61 -17.29 -0.17
C PRO A 299 -3.79 -17.27 1.14
N ALA A 300 -3.95 -16.27 2.01
CA ALA A 300 -3.22 -16.22 3.28
C ALA A 300 -3.59 -17.36 4.26
N SER A 301 -4.70 -18.07 4.00
CA SER A 301 -5.12 -19.24 4.78
C SER A 301 -4.65 -20.57 4.16
N ASP A 302 -3.99 -20.56 3.00
CA ASP A 302 -3.42 -21.76 2.39
C ASP A 302 -2.24 -22.27 3.25
N PRO A 303 -2.23 -23.54 3.69
CA PRO A 303 -1.13 -24.10 4.49
C PRO A 303 0.25 -23.97 3.83
N ARG A 304 0.33 -23.92 2.49
CA ARG A 304 1.58 -23.70 1.75
C ARG A 304 2.21 -22.33 2.02
N PHE A 305 1.41 -21.38 2.50
CA PHE A 305 1.80 -20.00 2.75
C PHE A 305 1.86 -19.64 4.24
N ALA A 306 1.72 -20.64 5.13
CA ALA A 306 1.81 -20.45 6.56
C ALA A 306 3.12 -19.74 6.96
N GLY A 307 3.00 -18.67 7.74
CA GLY A 307 4.13 -17.87 8.23
C GLY A 307 4.78 -16.94 7.21
N THR A 308 4.39 -16.98 5.94
CA THR A 308 5.00 -16.16 4.88
C THR A 308 4.02 -15.30 4.10
N VAL A 309 2.70 -15.54 4.20
CA VAL A 309 1.68 -14.67 3.59
C VAL A 309 0.70 -14.18 4.64
N THR A 310 0.49 -12.86 4.70
CA THR A 310 -0.45 -12.22 5.62
C THR A 310 -1.47 -11.39 4.86
N ALA A 311 -2.75 -11.51 5.21
CA ALA A 311 -3.80 -10.64 4.71
C ALA A 311 -4.02 -9.46 5.68
N VAL A 312 -3.86 -8.23 5.19
CA VAL A 312 -4.16 -7.00 5.93
C VAL A 312 -5.49 -6.45 5.44
N ARG A 313 -6.51 -6.50 6.31
CA ARG A 313 -7.86 -5.99 6.02
C ARG A 313 -7.89 -4.47 6.15
N THR A 314 -7.80 -3.76 5.03
CA THR A 314 -7.70 -2.30 5.07
C THR A 314 -9.01 -1.59 5.38
N GLU A 315 -10.11 -2.33 5.48
CA GLU A 315 -11.42 -1.83 5.92
C GLU A 315 -11.36 -1.23 7.34
N ALA A 316 -10.43 -1.72 8.18
CA ALA A 316 -10.18 -1.22 9.52
C ALA A 316 -9.62 0.22 9.55
N PHE A 317 -9.07 0.70 8.43
CA PHE A 317 -8.45 2.03 8.34
C PHE A 317 -9.32 3.05 7.61
N TRP A 318 -10.52 2.65 7.18
CA TRP A 318 -11.48 3.57 6.58
C TRP A 318 -11.94 4.61 7.60
N ASP A 319 -11.92 5.88 7.21
CA ASP A 319 -12.47 6.96 8.03
C ASP A 319 -13.99 7.07 7.83
N ILE A 320 -14.74 6.48 8.77
CA ILE A 320 -16.21 6.45 8.73
C ILE A 320 -16.80 7.86 8.84
N GLU A 321 -16.20 8.75 9.64
CA GLU A 321 -16.67 10.13 9.76
C GLU A 321 -16.48 10.86 8.44
N LEU A 322 -15.25 10.84 7.91
CA LEU A 322 -14.92 11.50 6.66
C LEU A 322 -15.74 10.95 5.48
N GLY A 323 -15.96 9.63 5.44
CA GLY A 323 -16.84 9.00 4.45
C GLY A 323 -18.27 9.54 4.49
N ARG A 324 -18.87 9.63 5.69
CA ARG A 324 -20.22 10.20 5.86
C ARG A 324 -20.29 11.68 5.47
N LEU A 325 -19.28 12.46 5.83
CA LEU A 325 -19.18 13.86 5.43
C LEU A 325 -19.07 13.99 3.90
N TRP A 326 -18.25 13.15 3.28
CA TRP A 326 -18.09 13.12 1.84
C TRP A 326 -19.40 12.79 1.13
N THR A 327 -20.13 11.76 1.57
CA THR A 327 -21.44 11.41 1.00
C THR A 327 -22.45 12.56 1.13
N ARG A 328 -22.48 13.26 2.27
CA ARG A 328 -23.32 14.47 2.44
C ARG A 328 -22.90 15.57 1.46
N ASP A 329 -21.60 15.82 1.29
CA ASP A 329 -21.07 16.84 0.38
C ASP A 329 -21.41 16.51 -1.08
N GLN A 330 -21.30 15.24 -1.47
CA GLN A 330 -21.67 14.79 -2.82
C GLN A 330 -23.15 15.01 -3.12
N LYS A 331 -24.05 14.85 -2.15
CA LYS A 331 -25.49 15.14 -2.35
C LYS A 331 -25.73 16.62 -2.64
N LEU A 332 -25.04 17.52 -1.94
CA LEU A 332 -25.13 18.97 -2.20
C LEU A 332 -24.61 19.31 -3.60
N ARG A 333 -23.43 18.77 -3.95
CA ARG A 333 -22.81 18.94 -5.27
C ARG A 333 -23.73 18.45 -6.39
N ARG A 334 -24.30 17.25 -6.24
CA ARG A 334 -25.19 16.66 -7.24
C ARG A 334 -26.45 17.49 -7.46
N ALA A 335 -27.06 17.98 -6.38
CA ALA A 335 -28.24 18.83 -6.49
C ALA A 335 -27.96 20.14 -7.25
N LEU A 336 -26.78 20.74 -7.06
CA LEU A 336 -26.39 21.95 -7.78
C LEU A 336 -25.97 21.65 -9.24
N GLU A 337 -25.27 20.55 -9.47
CA GLU A 337 -24.91 20.08 -10.81
C GLU A 337 -26.16 19.87 -11.67
N GLU A 338 -27.20 19.22 -11.12
CA GLU A 338 -28.47 19.01 -11.82
C GLU A 338 -29.18 20.32 -12.19
N ARG A 339 -29.08 21.36 -11.34
CA ARG A 339 -29.61 22.69 -11.64
C ARG A 339 -28.80 23.38 -12.74
N ARG A 340 -27.48 23.23 -12.73
CA ARG A 340 -26.61 23.74 -13.80
C ARG A 340 -26.88 23.06 -15.13
N GLU A 341 -27.04 21.73 -15.13
CA GLU A 341 -27.38 20.96 -16.34
C GLU A 341 -28.72 21.37 -16.96
N LYS A 342 -29.67 21.83 -16.13
CA LYS A 342 -30.95 22.41 -16.57
C LYS A 342 -30.87 23.87 -17.00
N GLY A 343 -29.70 24.51 -16.87
CA GLY A 343 -29.50 25.93 -17.18
C GLY A 343 -30.10 26.90 -16.16
N GLU A 344 -30.45 26.43 -14.95
CA GLU A 344 -31.02 27.26 -13.89
C GLU A 344 -29.98 28.15 -13.19
N ILE A 345 -28.72 27.71 -13.19
CA ILE A 345 -27.58 28.42 -12.60
C ILE A 345 -26.37 28.29 -13.52
N SER A 346 -25.50 29.31 -13.51
CA SER A 346 -24.19 29.29 -14.12
C SER A 346 -23.17 28.53 -13.29
N ARG A 347 -21.99 28.28 -13.85
CA ARG A 347 -20.86 27.65 -13.14
C ARG A 347 -20.36 28.48 -11.95
N ALA A 348 -20.36 29.82 -12.08
CA ALA A 348 -19.94 30.69 -10.99
C ALA A 348 -20.98 30.69 -9.84
N GLU A 349 -22.27 30.62 -10.19
CA GLU A 349 -23.35 30.49 -9.20
C GLU A 349 -23.34 29.12 -8.52
N GLU A 350 -23.03 28.03 -9.24
CA GLU A 350 -22.83 26.69 -8.66
C GLU A 350 -21.74 26.72 -7.59
N GLU A 351 -20.58 27.32 -7.88
CA GLU A 351 -19.46 27.41 -6.93
C GLU A 351 -19.84 28.23 -5.68
N ALA A 352 -20.44 29.41 -5.86
CA ALA A 352 -20.87 30.26 -4.76
C ALA A 352 -21.97 29.59 -3.90
N GLN A 353 -22.98 28.98 -4.53
CA GLN A 353 -24.06 28.29 -3.83
C GLN A 353 -23.59 27.02 -3.13
N LEU A 354 -22.57 26.34 -3.65
CA LEU A 354 -21.98 25.18 -2.98
C LEU A 354 -21.30 25.58 -1.67
N GLU A 355 -20.54 26.67 -1.66
CA GLU A 355 -19.89 27.17 -0.45
C GLU A 355 -20.91 27.62 0.60
N GLU A 356 -21.99 28.30 0.18
CA GLU A 356 -23.11 28.65 1.07
C GLU A 356 -23.80 27.39 1.64
N ALA A 357 -24.13 26.44 0.77
CA ALA A 357 -24.77 25.18 1.18
C ALA A 357 -23.89 24.40 2.17
N ARG A 358 -22.56 24.40 1.97
CA ARG A 358 -21.62 23.78 2.90
C ARG A 358 -21.56 24.50 4.24
N ALA A 359 -21.53 25.83 4.22
CA ALA A 359 -21.53 26.63 5.46
C ALA A 359 -22.79 26.39 6.29
N ALA A 360 -23.94 26.19 5.64
CA ALA A 360 -25.20 25.86 6.30
C ALA A 360 -25.29 24.39 6.76
N ALA A 361 -24.77 23.45 5.96
CA ALA A 361 -24.95 22.02 6.20
C ALA A 361 -23.90 21.38 7.13
N PHE A 362 -22.75 22.02 7.33
CA PHE A 362 -21.62 21.43 8.06
C PHE A 362 -21.10 22.35 9.17
N ALA A 363 -20.83 21.77 10.34
CA ALA A 363 -20.14 22.44 11.43
C ALA A 363 -18.71 22.86 10.99
N PRO A 364 -18.10 23.88 11.62
CA PRO A 364 -16.75 24.33 11.26
C PRO A 364 -15.70 23.20 11.22
N ARG A 365 -15.69 22.30 12.23
CA ARG A 365 -14.79 21.13 12.25
C ARG A 365 -15.04 20.17 11.07
N GLU A 366 -16.30 19.90 10.75
CA GLU A 366 -16.66 19.02 9.63
C GLU A 366 -16.17 19.59 8.29
N ARG A 367 -16.29 20.91 8.10
CA ARG A 367 -15.75 21.60 6.91
C ARG A 367 -14.23 21.48 6.82
N THR A 368 -13.53 21.69 7.94
CA THR A 368 -12.07 21.47 7.99
C THR A 368 -11.70 20.03 7.66
N LEU A 369 -12.42 19.03 8.19
CA LEU A 369 -12.17 17.63 7.86
C LEU A 369 -12.40 17.33 6.37
N LEU A 370 -13.44 17.88 5.76
CA LEU A 370 -13.69 17.71 4.32
C LEU A 370 -12.59 18.36 3.47
N GLU A 371 -12.25 19.60 3.78
CA GLU A 371 -11.25 20.37 3.05
C GLU A 371 -9.87 19.71 3.13
N LYS A 372 -9.47 19.28 4.34
CA LYS A 372 -8.15 18.71 4.61
C LYS A 372 -8.10 17.20 4.44
N GLY A 373 -9.22 16.48 4.49
CA GLY A 373 -9.24 15.02 4.49
C GLY A 373 -9.50 14.39 3.13
N VAL A 374 -10.13 15.11 2.21
CA VAL A 374 -10.55 14.57 0.90
C VAL A 374 -9.81 15.26 -0.24
N SER A 375 -9.24 14.47 -1.14
CA SER A 375 -8.75 14.93 -2.44
C SER A 375 -9.17 14.07 -3.63
N ASN A 376 -9.97 13.03 -3.42
CA ASN A 376 -10.41 12.13 -4.48
C ASN A 376 -11.74 11.44 -4.11
N ALA A 377 -12.24 10.61 -5.03
CA ALA A 377 -13.42 9.77 -4.81
C ALA A 377 -13.14 8.57 -3.89
N GLU A 378 -14.21 7.94 -3.41
CA GLU A 378 -14.18 6.82 -2.46
C GLU A 378 -13.35 5.62 -2.92
N TYR A 379 -13.40 5.28 -4.21
CA TYR A 379 -12.63 4.18 -4.79
C TYR A 379 -11.10 4.41 -4.76
N HIS A 380 -10.68 5.63 -4.42
CA HIS A 380 -9.30 6.02 -4.13
C HIS A 380 -9.07 6.36 -2.64
N TYR A 381 -9.84 5.75 -1.74
CA TYR A 381 -9.81 6.03 -0.30
C TYR A 381 -9.94 7.52 0.00
N LEU A 382 -10.86 8.18 -0.72
CA LEU A 382 -11.15 9.62 -0.64
C LEU A 382 -9.95 10.51 -1.01
N GLY A 383 -8.86 9.94 -1.55
CA GLY A 383 -7.58 10.64 -1.65
C GLY A 383 -7.05 11.09 -0.29
N SER A 384 -7.38 10.37 0.78
CA SER A 384 -7.03 10.75 2.13
C SER A 384 -5.64 10.22 2.50
N ALA A 385 -4.70 11.12 2.78
CA ALA A 385 -3.42 10.75 3.36
C ALA A 385 -3.59 10.05 4.72
N LYS A 386 -4.63 10.39 5.49
CA LYS A 386 -4.92 9.71 6.75
C LYS A 386 -5.17 8.22 6.54
N ILE A 387 -6.05 7.87 5.62
CA ILE A 387 -6.41 6.49 5.33
C ILE A 387 -5.21 5.73 4.72
N LEU A 388 -4.59 6.27 3.68
CA LEU A 388 -3.47 5.59 3.01
C LEU A 388 -2.23 5.44 3.89
N SER A 389 -1.97 6.38 4.80
CA SER A 389 -0.83 6.24 5.72
C SER A 389 -1.08 5.23 6.83
N LYS A 390 -2.32 5.13 7.37
CA LYS A 390 -2.69 4.03 8.29
C LYS A 390 -2.53 2.67 7.59
N ILE A 391 -2.94 2.57 6.31
CA ILE A 391 -2.74 1.37 5.47
C ILE A 391 -1.25 1.06 5.27
N GLY A 392 -0.44 2.04 4.88
CA GLY A 392 0.99 1.84 4.64
C GLY A 392 1.73 1.35 5.88
N ARG A 393 1.40 1.89 7.06
CA ARG A 393 1.92 1.41 8.34
C ARG A 393 1.54 -0.05 8.58
N ALA A 394 0.28 -0.41 8.40
CA ALA A 394 -0.21 -1.77 8.59
C ALA A 394 0.41 -2.79 7.61
N PHE A 395 0.78 -2.36 6.40
CA PHE A 395 1.50 -3.21 5.47
C PHE A 395 2.95 -3.50 5.88
N ALA A 396 3.59 -2.59 6.61
CA ALA A 396 4.94 -2.80 7.13
C ALA A 396 4.96 -3.66 8.40
N GLU A 397 3.83 -3.83 9.09
CA GLU A 397 3.77 -4.49 10.39
C GLU A 397 4.03 -6.02 10.40
N PRO A 398 3.60 -6.80 9.41
CA PRO A 398 3.90 -8.23 9.34
C PRO A 398 5.23 -8.55 8.65
N LEU A 399 5.98 -7.54 8.20
CA LEU A 399 7.25 -7.66 7.49
C LEU A 399 8.47 -7.29 8.34
#